data_AF-A0A1Q6DU24-F1
#
_entry.id   AF-A0A1Q6DU24-F1
#
_cell.length_a   1.000
_cell.length_b   1.000
_cell.length_c   1.000
_cell.angle_alpha   90.00
_cell.angle_beta   90.00
_cell.angle_gamma   90.00
#
_symmetry.space_group_name_H-M   'P 1'
#
loop_
_entity.id
_entity.type
_entity.pdbx_description
1 polymer ?
#
loop_
_entity_poly.entity_id
_entity_poly.type
_entity_poly.pdbx_seq_one_letter_code
_entity_poly.pdbx_strand_id
1 'polypeptide(L)'
;MSLKKARSIASYQFGAGLGNKLFPDGAEVELRKSGFIESVRFDGERLANFRLNDGLFTLAIQGAMNLKEKTNKPKNRVIMKEEIDEFIKDGKNAFNKHVVDLDEDIRKGDEVILVNEEDELLGSGKATLSSIEIKSFERGTAVEVRNGINR
;
A
#
# COMPACT_ATOMS: atom_id res chain seq x y z
N MET A 1 0.98 -14.15 -18.09
CA MET A 1 -0.07 -13.17 -17.69
C MET A 1 0.31 -11.80 -18.24
N SER A 2 -0.64 -10.90 -18.52
CA SER A 2 -0.38 -9.59 -19.17
C SER A 2 -0.53 -8.39 -18.23
N LEU A 3 0.04 -7.24 -18.62
CA LEU A 3 -0.11 -5.95 -17.93
C LEU A 3 -1.58 -5.57 -17.71
N LYS A 4 -2.44 -5.84 -18.70
CA LYS A 4 -3.90 -5.65 -18.57
C LYS A 4 -4.46 -6.38 -17.35
N LYS A 5 -4.05 -7.63 -17.12
CA LYS A 5 -4.50 -8.41 -15.97
C LYS A 5 -3.98 -7.84 -14.65
N ALA A 6 -2.72 -7.46 -14.60
CA ALA A 6 -2.14 -6.80 -13.41
C ALA A 6 -2.91 -5.52 -13.05
N ARG A 7 -3.22 -4.69 -14.04
CA ARG A 7 -4.01 -3.46 -13.88
C ARG A 7 -5.44 -3.73 -13.41
N SER A 8 -6.09 -4.78 -13.91
CA SER A 8 -7.42 -5.17 -13.44
C SER A 8 -7.41 -5.56 -11.96
N ILE A 9 -6.40 -6.32 -11.52
CA ILE A 9 -6.24 -6.72 -10.11
C ILE A 9 -5.96 -5.50 -9.24
N ALA A 10 -5.05 -4.61 -9.66
CA ALA A 10 -4.76 -3.38 -8.93
C ALA A 10 -5.98 -2.44 -8.85
N SER A 11 -6.79 -2.36 -9.91
CA SER A 11 -8.04 -1.56 -9.87
C SER A 11 -9.09 -2.18 -8.96
N TYR A 12 -9.14 -3.51 -8.86
CA TYR A 12 -10.00 -4.18 -7.90
C TYR A 12 -9.55 -3.89 -6.46
N GLN A 13 -8.25 -3.96 -6.20
CA GLN A 13 -7.68 -3.84 -4.86
C GLN A 13 -7.66 -2.40 -4.33
N PHE A 14 -7.16 -1.44 -5.11
CA PHE A 14 -6.91 -0.07 -4.63
C PHE A 14 -8.02 0.91 -5.01
N GLY A 15 -8.90 0.52 -5.94
CA GLY A 15 -10.03 1.32 -6.41
C GLY A 15 -10.10 1.44 -7.94
N ALA A 16 -11.32 1.64 -8.45
CA ALA A 16 -11.61 1.63 -9.87
C ALA A 16 -10.72 2.62 -10.65
N GLY A 17 -10.11 2.13 -11.74
CA GLY A 17 -9.24 2.92 -12.60
C GLY A 17 -7.82 3.14 -12.08
N LEU A 18 -7.51 2.79 -10.82
CA LEU A 18 -6.17 3.00 -10.27
C LEU A 18 -5.12 2.05 -10.84
N GLY A 19 -5.50 0.91 -11.40
CA GLY A 19 -4.52 0.00 -11.99
C GLY A 19 -3.69 0.64 -13.10
N ASN A 20 -4.30 1.43 -13.99
CA ASN A 20 -3.57 2.16 -15.04
C ASN A 20 -2.68 3.27 -14.46
N LYS A 21 -3.09 3.89 -13.36
CA LYS A 21 -2.34 4.96 -12.70
C LYS A 21 -1.16 4.41 -11.89
N LEU A 22 -1.35 3.25 -11.26
CA LEU A 22 -0.34 2.56 -10.47
C LEU A 22 0.71 1.91 -11.36
N PHE A 23 0.27 1.25 -12.43
CA PHE A 23 1.12 0.58 -13.42
C PHE A 23 1.01 1.30 -14.77
N PRO A 24 1.82 2.34 -15.02
CA PRO A 24 1.75 3.17 -16.24
C PRO A 24 2.08 2.37 -17.50
N ASP A 25 1.86 2.96 -18.67
CA ASP A 25 2.24 2.34 -19.95
C ASP A 25 3.77 2.20 -20.01
N GLY A 26 4.24 1.04 -20.49
CA GLY A 26 5.64 0.65 -20.40
C GLY A 26 5.99 -0.16 -19.14
N ALA A 27 5.07 -0.30 -18.17
CA ALA A 27 5.29 -1.18 -17.02
C ALA A 27 5.44 -2.64 -17.45
N GLU A 28 6.45 -3.31 -16.91
CA GLU A 28 6.82 -4.67 -17.21
C GLU A 28 6.25 -5.64 -16.16
N VAL A 29 5.66 -6.74 -16.62
CA VAL A 29 5.16 -7.80 -15.74
C VAL A 29 6.16 -8.94 -15.74
N GLU A 30 6.86 -9.11 -14.62
CA GLU A 30 7.70 -10.27 -14.39
C GLU A 30 6.83 -11.48 -14.06
N LEU A 31 7.14 -12.63 -14.68
CA LEU A 31 6.41 -13.87 -14.47
C LEU A 31 7.32 -14.91 -13.78
N ARG A 32 6.73 -15.66 -12.85
CA ARG A 32 7.36 -16.86 -12.29
C ARG A 32 7.43 -17.96 -13.37
N LYS A 33 8.25 -18.98 -13.13
CA LYS A 33 8.29 -20.21 -13.96
C LYS A 33 6.91 -20.88 -14.12
N SER A 34 6.03 -20.73 -13.12
CA SER A 34 4.66 -21.24 -13.15
C SER A 34 3.69 -20.41 -14.02
N GLY A 35 4.12 -19.27 -14.56
CA GLY A 35 3.31 -18.38 -15.39
C GLY A 35 2.45 -17.35 -14.63
N PHE A 36 2.44 -17.41 -13.29
CA PHE A 36 1.84 -16.39 -12.44
C PHE A 36 2.67 -15.10 -12.43
N ILE A 37 2.02 -13.97 -12.18
CA ILE A 37 2.72 -12.70 -11.94
C ILE A 37 3.64 -12.89 -10.73
N GLU A 38 4.87 -12.44 -10.87
CA GLU A 38 5.82 -12.32 -9.77
C GLU A 38 5.81 -10.89 -9.23
N SER A 39 6.08 -9.93 -10.11
CA SER A 39 6.15 -8.51 -9.76
C SER A 39 5.78 -7.64 -10.96
N VAL A 40 5.51 -6.36 -10.71
CA VAL A 40 5.34 -5.34 -11.73
C VAL A 40 6.42 -4.29 -11.52
N ARG A 41 7.12 -3.93 -12.60
CA ARG A 41 8.19 -2.93 -12.61
C ARG A 41 7.92 -1.82 -13.62
N PHE A 42 8.56 -0.68 -13.42
CA PHE A 42 8.59 0.41 -14.39
C PHE A 42 9.93 1.13 -14.25
N ASP A 43 10.61 1.38 -15.38
CA ASP A 43 11.94 2.00 -15.44
C ASP A 43 12.97 1.38 -14.47
N GLY A 44 12.95 0.04 -14.37
CA GLY A 44 13.85 -0.73 -13.50
C GLY A 44 13.41 -0.79 -12.03
N GLU A 45 12.52 0.11 -11.59
CA GLU A 45 12.00 0.13 -10.22
C GLU A 45 10.82 -0.81 -10.05
N ARG A 46 10.73 -1.43 -8.86
CA ARG A 46 9.62 -2.31 -8.54
C ARG A 46 8.44 -1.48 -8.01
N LEU A 47 7.27 -1.70 -8.59
CA LEU A 47 6.03 -1.06 -8.18
C LEU A 47 5.25 -1.94 -7.20
N ALA A 48 5.12 -3.23 -7.51
CA ALA A 48 4.36 -4.15 -6.69
C ALA A 48 4.85 -5.60 -6.81
N ASN A 49 4.60 -6.40 -5.77
CA ASN A 49 4.78 -7.86 -5.81
C ASN A 49 3.43 -8.57 -5.74
N PHE A 50 3.28 -9.64 -6.51
CA PHE A 50 2.07 -10.43 -6.50
C PHE A 50 2.12 -11.53 -5.44
N ARG A 51 1.09 -11.59 -4.59
CA ARG A 51 0.92 -12.61 -3.57
C ARG A 51 0.11 -13.78 -4.13
N LEU A 52 0.69 -14.98 -4.09
CA LEU A 52 0.04 -16.18 -4.65
C LEU A 52 -1.10 -16.71 -3.78
N ASN A 53 -1.10 -16.42 -2.48
CA ASN A 53 -2.10 -16.94 -1.54
C ASN A 53 -3.49 -16.32 -1.73
N ASP A 54 -3.56 -15.03 -2.05
CA ASP A 54 -4.82 -14.28 -2.19
C ASP A 54 -4.98 -13.58 -3.55
N GLY A 55 -3.95 -13.61 -4.39
CA GLY A 55 -4.00 -13.02 -5.73
C GLY A 55 -4.01 -11.49 -5.72
N LEU A 56 -3.53 -10.87 -4.64
CA LEU A 56 -3.44 -9.42 -4.49
C LEU A 56 -1.98 -8.94 -4.54
N PHE A 57 -1.80 -7.63 -4.63
CA PHE A 57 -0.49 -6.99 -4.65
C PHE A 57 -0.06 -6.49 -3.28
N THR A 58 1.24 -6.54 -3.03
CA THR A 58 1.90 -5.69 -2.03
C THR A 58 2.65 -4.57 -2.74
N LEU A 59 2.68 -3.39 -2.14
CA LEU A 59 3.31 -2.21 -2.75
C LEU A 59 4.78 -2.15 -2.35
N ALA A 60 5.65 -1.98 -3.34
CA ALA A 60 6.99 -1.43 -3.11
C ALA A 60 6.88 0.11 -2.96
N ILE A 61 7.94 0.77 -2.50
CA ILE A 61 7.92 2.21 -2.21
C ILE A 61 7.52 3.04 -3.43
N GLN A 62 8.05 2.73 -4.63
CA GLN A 62 7.66 3.46 -5.83
C GLN A 62 6.18 3.26 -6.20
N GLY A 63 5.62 2.07 -5.96
CA GLY A 63 4.19 1.84 -6.11
C GLY A 63 3.36 2.59 -5.08
N ALA A 64 3.83 2.68 -3.84
CA ALA A 64 3.18 3.48 -2.79
C ALA A 64 3.17 4.97 -3.13
N MET A 65 4.28 5.49 -3.66
CA MET A 65 4.39 6.87 -4.15
C MET A 65 3.41 7.14 -5.30
N ASN A 66 3.37 6.24 -6.31
CA ASN A 66 2.38 6.33 -7.38
C ASN A 66 0.95 6.33 -6.83
N LEU A 67 0.63 5.46 -5.86
CA LEU A 67 -0.71 5.43 -5.29
C LEU A 67 -1.05 6.76 -4.60
N LYS A 68 -0.12 7.30 -3.79
CA LYS A 68 -0.26 8.61 -3.14
C LYS A 68 -0.53 9.72 -4.14
N GLU A 69 0.30 9.86 -5.16
CA GLU A 69 0.18 10.95 -6.14
C GLU A 69 -1.11 10.90 -6.97
N LYS A 70 -1.71 9.71 -7.09
CA LYS A 70 -2.85 9.46 -7.98
C LYS A 70 -4.19 9.39 -7.24
N THR A 71 -4.17 9.55 -5.93
CA THR A 71 -5.34 9.54 -5.05
C THR A 71 -5.26 10.64 -4.00
N ASN A 72 -6.40 11.19 -3.58
CA ASN A 72 -6.45 12.21 -2.53
C ASN A 72 -6.67 11.58 -1.16
N LYS A 73 -6.16 12.22 -0.10
CA LYS A 73 -6.46 11.88 1.30
C LYS A 73 -7.99 11.87 1.53
N PRO A 74 -8.56 10.86 2.22
CA PRO A 74 -7.88 9.77 2.92
C PRO A 74 -7.69 8.48 2.09
N LYS A 75 -8.01 8.45 0.79
CA LYS A 75 -8.09 7.19 0.01
C LYS A 75 -6.81 6.34 0.14
N ASN A 76 -6.98 5.06 0.50
CA ASN A 76 -5.94 4.06 0.74
C ASN A 76 -4.88 4.42 1.81
N ARG A 77 -5.11 5.45 2.62
CA ARG A 77 -4.15 5.95 3.60
C ARG A 77 -4.52 5.59 5.03
N VAL A 78 -3.49 5.36 5.84
CA VAL A 78 -3.54 5.47 7.30
C VAL A 78 -2.66 6.65 7.69
N ILE A 79 -3.26 7.65 8.33
CA ILE A 79 -2.64 8.92 8.66
C ILE A 79 -2.11 8.82 10.09
N MET A 80 -0.83 9.11 10.24
CA MET A 80 -0.07 8.89 11.47
C MET A 80 0.35 10.22 12.07
N LYS A 81 0.50 10.24 13.41
CA LYS A 81 1.13 11.37 14.12
C LYS A 81 2.58 11.52 13.67
N GLU A 82 3.00 12.76 13.42
CA GLU A 82 4.36 13.10 12.99
C GLU A 82 5.46 12.59 13.95
N GLU A 83 5.16 12.50 15.25
CA GLU A 83 6.10 12.07 16.29
C GLU A 83 6.64 10.64 16.09
N ILE A 84 5.97 9.82 15.26
CA ILE A 84 6.39 8.45 14.96
C ILE A 84 6.89 8.24 13.53
N ASP A 85 7.04 9.30 12.74
CA ASP A 85 7.45 9.24 11.32
C ASP A 85 8.71 8.40 11.10
N GLU A 86 9.80 8.74 11.78
CA GLU A 86 11.10 8.07 11.59
C GLU A 86 11.02 6.57 11.89
N PHE A 87 10.20 6.16 12.86
CA PHE A 87 10.01 4.74 13.14
C PHE A 87 9.33 4.00 11.98
N ILE A 88 8.33 4.61 11.34
CA ILE A 88 7.65 4.01 10.19
C ILE A 88 8.55 4.04 8.95
N LYS A 89 9.27 5.14 8.73
CA LYS A 89 10.23 5.26 7.62
C LYS A 89 11.31 4.18 7.69
N ASP A 90 11.71 3.76 8.90
CA ASP A 90 12.63 2.65 9.14
C ASP A 90 11.97 1.25 9.11
N GLY A 91 10.67 1.19 8.83
CA GLY A 91 9.91 -0.05 8.65
C GLY A 91 9.39 -0.67 9.94
N LYS A 92 9.26 0.09 11.04
CA LYS A 92 8.59 -0.38 12.27
C LYS A 92 7.07 -0.34 12.09
N ASN A 93 6.38 -1.25 12.77
CA ASN A 93 4.91 -1.34 12.71
C ASN A 93 4.25 -0.09 13.29
N ALA A 94 3.12 0.31 12.70
CA ALA A 94 2.30 1.42 13.16
C ALA A 94 1.23 0.93 14.15
N PHE A 95 1.10 1.61 15.29
CA PHE A 95 0.15 1.25 16.35
C PHE A 95 -1.09 2.15 16.35
N ASN A 96 -2.23 1.60 16.77
CA ASN A 96 -3.53 2.29 16.76
C ASN A 96 -3.51 3.64 17.49
N LYS A 97 -2.85 3.73 18.66
CA LYS A 97 -2.71 4.98 19.45
C LYS A 97 -2.07 6.17 18.71
N HIS A 98 -1.37 5.92 17.60
CA HIS A 98 -0.71 6.96 16.81
C HIS A 98 -1.45 7.26 15.50
N VAL A 99 -2.58 6.61 15.23
CA VAL A 99 -3.41 6.91 14.06
C VAL A 99 -4.22 8.18 14.33
N VAL A 100 -4.14 9.14 13.42
CA VAL A 100 -4.89 10.41 13.45
C VAL A 100 -6.23 10.23 12.73
N ASP A 101 -6.20 9.67 11.52
CA ASP A 101 -7.37 9.33 10.70
C ASP A 101 -6.98 8.29 9.64
N LEU A 102 -7.93 7.77 8.87
CA LEU A 102 -7.68 6.79 7.80
C LEU A 102 -8.87 6.66 6.84
N ASP A 103 -8.64 6.06 5.67
CA ASP A 103 -9.71 5.70 4.74
C ASP A 103 -10.75 4.81 5.44
N GLU A 104 -12.02 5.23 5.42
CA GLU A 104 -13.11 4.50 6.07
C GLU A 104 -13.42 3.17 5.37
N ASP A 105 -13.01 3.02 4.11
CA ASP A 105 -13.18 1.78 3.36
C ASP A 105 -12.17 0.69 3.74
N ILE A 106 -11.09 1.03 4.47
CA ILE A 106 -10.03 0.05 4.81
C ILE A 106 -10.61 -1.13 5.58
N ARG A 107 -10.32 -2.32 5.06
CA ARG A 107 -10.61 -3.60 5.68
C ARG A 107 -9.33 -4.25 6.19
N LYS A 108 -9.50 -5.14 7.16
CA LYS A 108 -8.43 -6.00 7.63
C LYS A 108 -7.82 -6.78 6.46
N GLY A 109 -6.50 -6.74 6.34
CA GLY A 109 -5.74 -7.42 5.30
C GLY A 109 -5.46 -6.57 4.06
N ASP A 110 -6.10 -5.39 3.95
CA ASP A 110 -5.86 -4.47 2.84
C ASP A 110 -4.42 -3.97 2.85
N GLU A 111 -3.90 -3.78 1.64
CA GLU A 111 -2.62 -3.13 1.43
C GLU A 111 -2.84 -1.61 1.44
N VAL A 112 -2.14 -0.91 2.33
CA VAL A 112 -2.34 0.52 2.60
C VAL A 112 -1.01 1.27 2.51
N ILE A 113 -1.10 2.58 2.29
CA ILE A 113 0.04 3.50 2.46
C ILE A 113 -0.07 4.23 3.80
N LEU A 114 1.06 4.46 4.44
CA LEU A 114 1.15 5.27 5.66
C LEU A 114 1.66 6.65 5.30
N VAL A 115 0.96 7.67 5.78
CA VAL A 115 1.32 9.07 5.59
C VAL A 115 1.29 9.82 6.92
N ASN A 116 2.00 10.94 7.01
CA ASN A 116 1.83 11.87 8.13
C ASN A 116 0.67 12.86 7.88
N GLU A 117 0.50 13.83 8.78
CA GLU A 117 -0.61 14.79 8.72
C GLU A 117 -0.55 15.68 7.47
N GLU A 118 0.66 16.00 6.99
CA GLU A 118 0.98 16.73 5.75
C GLU A 118 0.90 15.87 4.46
N ASP A 119 0.36 14.65 4.57
CA ASP A 119 0.28 13.64 3.51
C ASP A 119 1.65 13.14 3.02
N GLU A 120 2.77 13.36 3.72
CA GLU A 120 4.07 12.83 3.28
C GLU A 120 4.13 11.31 3.43
N LEU A 121 4.68 10.60 2.44
CA LEU A 121 4.74 9.14 2.46
C LEU A 121 5.76 8.65 3.49
N LEU A 122 5.32 7.79 4.40
CA LEU A 122 6.18 7.14 5.40
C LEU A 122 6.52 5.70 5.00
N GLY A 123 5.59 5.01 4.35
CA GLY A 123 5.77 3.62 3.94
C GLY A 123 4.50 2.95 3.41
N SER A 124 4.56 1.63 3.26
CA SER A 124 3.43 0.77 2.89
C SER A 124 3.37 -0.47 3.77
N GLY A 125 2.15 -0.99 3.94
CA GLY A 125 1.94 -2.15 4.79
C GLY A 125 0.56 -2.76 4.64
N LYS A 126 0.26 -3.68 5.57
CA LYS A 126 -1.01 -4.40 5.61
C LYS A 126 -1.80 -3.96 6.84
N ALA A 127 -3.03 -3.51 6.64
CA ALA A 127 -3.94 -3.21 7.73
C ALA A 127 -4.22 -4.49 8.54
N THR A 128 -4.05 -4.43 9.85
CA THR A 128 -4.30 -5.58 10.76
C THR A 128 -5.75 -5.67 11.23
N LEU A 129 -6.46 -4.55 11.12
CA LEU A 129 -7.80 -4.28 11.58
C LEU A 129 -8.54 -3.44 10.53
N SER A 130 -9.87 -3.40 10.59
CA SER A 130 -10.69 -2.49 9.78
C SER A 130 -10.62 -1.05 10.27
N SER A 131 -11.04 -0.10 9.44
CA SER A 131 -11.10 1.33 9.79
C SER A 131 -11.83 1.60 11.11
N ILE A 132 -13.00 0.99 11.30
CA ILE A 132 -13.83 1.12 12.50
C ILE A 132 -13.09 0.60 13.74
N GLU A 133 -12.43 -0.56 13.63
CA GLU A 133 -11.66 -1.14 14.74
C GLU A 133 -10.44 -0.27 15.07
N ILE A 134 -9.69 0.20 14.07
CA ILE A 134 -8.53 1.07 14.28
C ILE A 134 -8.94 2.36 15.01
N LYS A 135 -10.05 3.00 14.60
CA LYS A 135 -10.59 4.20 15.29
C LYS A 135 -11.06 3.91 16.72
N SER A 136 -11.44 2.66 17.03
CA SER A 136 -12.03 2.29 18.33
C SER A 136 -11.01 1.80 19.35
N PHE A 137 -9.85 1.31 18.93
CA PHE A 137 -8.86 0.71 19.83
C PHE A 137 -7.70 1.67 20.16
N GLU A 138 -7.37 1.80 21.44
CA GLU A 138 -6.16 2.54 21.88
C GLU A 138 -4.89 1.68 21.85
N ARG A 139 -5.01 0.36 21.69
CA ARG A 139 -3.89 -0.59 21.74
C ARG A 139 -3.89 -1.49 20.53
N GLY A 140 -2.73 -2.08 20.25
CA GLY A 140 -2.52 -2.98 19.14
C GLY A 140 -1.94 -2.29 17.90
N THR A 141 -1.49 -3.12 16.98
CA THR A 141 -0.97 -2.69 15.67
C THR A 141 -2.13 -2.29 14.79
N ALA A 142 -2.01 -1.15 14.09
CA ALA A 142 -2.92 -0.70 13.02
C ALA A 142 -2.48 -1.24 11.67
N VAL A 143 -1.16 -1.17 11.41
CA VAL A 143 -0.56 -1.60 10.16
C VAL A 143 0.74 -2.36 10.43
N GLU A 144 0.82 -3.56 9.89
CA GLU A 144 2.08 -4.30 9.75
C GLU A 144 2.86 -3.69 8.58
N VAL A 145 3.89 -2.91 8.89
CA VAL A 145 4.68 -2.18 7.89
C VAL A 145 5.57 -3.18 7.15
N ARG A 146 5.51 -3.13 5.82
CA ARG A 146 6.31 -4.00 4.95
C ARG A 146 7.53 -3.26 4.42
N ASN A 147 7.34 -2.03 3.97
CA ASN A 147 8.40 -1.16 3.49
C ASN A 147 8.23 0.22 4.13
N GLY A 148 9.30 0.73 4.73
CA GLY A 148 9.41 2.15 5.09
C GLY A 148 10.26 2.84 4.03
N ILE A 149 10.11 4.14 3.82
CA ILE A 149 10.82 4.83 2.73
C ILE A 149 12.36 4.82 2.88
N ASN A 150 12.90 4.54 4.07
CA ASN A 150 14.35 4.41 4.30
C ASN A 150 14.87 2.98 4.08
N ARG A 151 14.01 2.03 3.68
CA ARG A 151 14.32 0.59 3.62
C ARG A 151 13.96 -0.03 2.27
#